data_AF-A0A165WWR7-F1
#
_entry.id   AF-A0A165WWR7-F1
#
_cell.length_a   1.000
_cell.length_b   1.000
_cell.length_c   1.000
_cell.angle_alpha   90.00
_cell.angle_beta   90.00
_cell.angle_gamma   90.00
#
_symmetry.space_group_name_H-M   'P 1'
#
loop_
_entity.id
_entity.type
_entity.pdbx_description
1 polymer ?
#
loop_
_entity_poly.entity_id
_entity_poly.type
_entity_poly.pdbx_seq_one_letter_code
_entity_poly.pdbx_strand_id
1 'polypeptide(L)' 'MSKEASHLLAISGYVLSLIVLAIMFFNKNLIIPKGYELSVDGMVISNTLILISFFYLLSKLGVFIYNSKTKQD' A
#
# COMPACT_ATOMS: atom_id res chain seq x y z
N MET A 1 -13.80 -17.97 -13.56
CA MET A 1 -13.93 -17.45 -12.18
C MET A 1 -15.16 -16.55 -12.14
N SER A 2 -16.06 -16.70 -11.17
CA SER A 2 -17.23 -15.82 -11.03
C SER A 2 -16.78 -14.35 -10.90
N LYS A 3 -17.50 -13.41 -11.52
CA LYS A 3 -17.21 -11.95 -11.40
C LYS A 3 -17.15 -11.52 -9.92
N GLU A 4 -17.99 -12.10 -9.08
CA GLU A 4 -18.03 -11.83 -7.64
C GLU A 4 -16.77 -12.30 -6.92
N ALA A 5 -16.28 -13.51 -7.24
CA ALA A 5 -15.05 -14.05 -6.67
C ALA A 5 -13.83 -13.20 -7.05
N SER A 6 -13.79 -12.67 -8.28
CA SER A 6 -12.73 -11.75 -8.72
C SER A 6 -12.74 -10.43 -7.96
N HIS A 7 -13.92 -9.93 -7.64
CA HIS A 7 -14.08 -8.70 -6.85
C HIS A 7 -13.62 -8.89 -5.40
N LEU A 8 -14.01 -9.99 -4.77
CA LEU A 8 -13.58 -10.32 -3.41
C LEU A 8 -12.06 -10.52 -3.31
N LEU A 9 -11.46 -11.17 -4.30
CA LEU A 9 -9.99 -11.33 -4.36
C LEU A 9 -9.26 -9.99 -4.49
N ALA A 10 -9.78 -9.08 -5.32
CA ALA A 10 -9.17 -7.77 -5.49
C ALA A 10 -9.29 -6.90 -4.23
N ILE A 11 -10.47 -6.90 -3.58
CA ILE A 11 -10.69 -6.19 -2.33
C ILE A 11 -9.78 -6.74 -1.23
N SER A 12 -9.73 -8.07 -1.06
CA SER A 12 -8.88 -8.69 -0.05
C SER A 12 -7.39 -8.44 -0.27
N GLY A 13 -6.90 -8.55 -1.51
CA GLY A 13 -5.50 -8.21 -1.84
C GLY A 13 -5.16 -6.73 -1.57
N TYR A 14 -6.11 -5.83 -1.78
CA TYR A 14 -5.93 -4.43 -1.46
C TYR A 14 -5.91 -4.16 0.05
N VAL A 15 -6.86 -4.72 0.80
CA VAL A 15 -6.92 -4.61 2.27
C VAL A 15 -5.63 -5.17 2.88
N LEU A 16 -5.13 -6.30 2.37
CA LEU A 16 -3.86 -6.87 2.79
C LEU A 16 -2.69 -5.90 2.55
N SER A 17 -2.65 -5.25 1.38
CA SER A 17 -1.61 -4.27 1.05
C SER A 17 -1.62 -3.06 1.99
N LEU A 18 -2.81 -2.54 2.35
CA LEU A 18 -2.93 -1.47 3.34
C LEU A 18 -2.48 -1.91 4.74
N ILE A 19 -2.81 -3.13 5.15
CA ILE A 19 -2.37 -3.69 6.44
C ILE A 19 -0.84 -3.78 6.50
N VAL A 20 -0.20 -4.29 5.44
CA VAL A 20 1.27 -4.34 5.36
C VAL A 20 1.87 -2.95 5.49
N LEU A 21 1.30 -1.96 4.80
CA LEU A 21 1.75 -0.57 4.85
C LEU A 21 1.59 0.06 6.24
N ALA A 22 0.50 -0.23 6.93
CA ALA A 22 0.28 0.21 8.30
C ALA A 22 1.29 -0.44 9.26
N ILE A 23 1.51 -1.75 9.15
CA ILE A 23 2.51 -2.48 9.96
C ILE A 23 3.90 -1.87 9.74
N MET A 24 4.26 -1.60 8.49
CA MET A 24 5.49 -0.92 8.11
C MET A 24 5.58 0.46 8.77
N PHE A 25 4.54 1.29 8.65
CA PHE A 25 4.51 2.64 9.22
C PHE A 25 4.71 2.67 10.76
N PHE A 26 4.07 1.74 11.48
CA PHE A 26 4.22 1.65 12.94
C PHE A 26 5.51 0.97 13.38
N ASN A 27 6.08 0.06 12.59
CA ASN A 27 7.34 -0.62 12.88
C ASN A 27 8.50 -0.04 12.06
N LYS A 28 8.95 1.16 12.45
CA LYS A 28 10.06 1.87 11.78
C LYS A 28 11.36 1.05 11.68
N ASN A 29 11.61 0.17 12.65
CA ASN A 29 12.77 -0.72 12.69
C ASN A 29 12.81 -1.75 11.53
N LEU A 30 11.68 -2.01 10.87
CA LEU A 30 11.63 -2.88 9.68
C LEU A 30 12.06 -2.15 8.40
N ILE A 31 12.05 -0.83 8.41
CA ILE A 31 12.22 0.00 7.20
C ILE A 31 13.54 0.73 7.24
N ILE A 32 13.91 1.23 8.42
CA ILE A 32 15.19 1.89 8.61
C ILE A 32 16.28 0.81 8.57
N PRO A 33 17.24 0.90 7.62
CA PRO A 33 18.34 -0.04 7.55
C PRO A 33 19.16 0.00 8.85
N LYS A 34 19.65 -1.17 9.30
CA LYS A 34 20.53 -1.25 10.48
C LYS A 34 21.74 -0.33 10.29
N GLY A 35 22.03 0.50 11.29
CA GLY A 35 23.10 1.50 11.23
C GLY A 35 22.68 2.88 10.71
N TYR A 36 21.48 3.02 10.15
CA TYR A 36 20.90 4.30 9.75
C TYR A 36 19.89 4.85 10.77
N GLU A 37 19.71 4.16 11.89
CA GLU A 37 18.78 4.49 12.98
C GLU A 37 19.06 5.86 13.63
N LEU A 38 20.33 6.27 13.67
CA LEU A 38 20.77 7.57 14.20
C LEU A 38 20.93 8.65 13.12
N SER A 39 20.84 8.27 11.85
CA SER A 39 20.96 9.21 10.74
C SER A 39 19.59 9.82 10.44
N VAL A 40 19.52 11.16 10.42
CA VAL A 40 18.30 11.89 10.04
C VAL A 40 17.87 11.50 8.63
N ASP A 41 18.84 11.33 7.72
CA ASP A 41 18.59 10.97 6.32
C ASP A 41 17.93 9.60 6.15
N GLY A 42 18.41 8.58 6.88
CA GLY A 42 17.83 7.24 6.82
C GLY A 42 16.37 7.20 7.26
N MET A 43 16.02 7.99 8.29
CA MET A 43 14.65 8.13 8.76
C MET A 43 13.77 8.88 7.75
N VAL A 44 14.27 9.98 7.18
CA VAL A 44 13.52 10.79 6.20
C VAL A 44 13.22 9.97 4.94
N ILE A 45 14.25 9.33 4.36
CA ILE A 45 14.10 8.50 3.15
C ILE A 45 13.11 7.36 3.38
N SER A 46 13.20 6.68 4.52
CA SER A 46 12.29 5.59 4.89
C SER A 46 10.83 6.05 4.95
N ASN A 47 10.58 7.18 5.62
CA ASN A 47 9.23 7.73 5.72
C ASN A 47 8.69 8.19 4.35
N THR A 48 9.54 8.81 3.53
CA THR A 48 9.16 9.24 2.18
C THR A 48 8.78 8.05 1.29
N LEU A 49 9.52 6.94 1.36
CA LEU A 49 9.20 5.72 0.61
C LEU A 49 7.85 5.12 1.01
N ILE A 50 7.54 5.09 2.31
CA ILE A 50 6.24 4.62 2.80
C ILE A 50 5.12 5.51 2.26
N LEU A 51 5.31 6.84 2.31
CA LEU A 51 4.31 7.80 1.85
C LEU A 51 4.03 7.66 0.35
N ILE A 52 5.07 7.54 -0.47
CA ILE A 52 4.94 7.33 -1.92
C ILE A 52 4.22 6.00 -2.19
N SER A 53 4.60 4.93 -1.48
CA SER A 53 3.96 3.62 -1.61
C SER A 53 2.47 3.66 -1.23
N PHE A 54 2.13 4.41 -0.17
CA PHE A 54 0.75 4.63 0.25
C PHE A 54 -0.06 5.35 -0.84
N PHE A 55 0.44 6.47 -1.36
CA PHE A 55 -0.25 7.22 -2.41
C PHE A 55 -0.40 6.44 -3.71
N TYR A 56 0.62 5.63 -4.07
CA TYR A 56 0.54 4.75 -5.22
C TYR A 56 -0.59 3.72 -5.08
N LEU A 57 -0.68 3.05 -3.93
CA LEU A 57 -1.74 2.09 -3.64
C LEU A 57 -3.12 2.76 -3.65
N LEU A 58 -3.24 3.94 -3.03
CA LEU A 58 -4.48 4.70 -3.01
C LEU A 58 -4.94 5.08 -4.43
N SER A 59 -4.01 5.52 -5.28
CA SER A 59 -4.29 5.83 -6.70
C SER A 59 -4.74 4.59 -7.46
N LYS A 60 -4.05 3.45 -7.27
CA LYS A 60 -4.43 2.17 -7.88
C LYS A 60 -5.82 1.70 -7.45
N LEU A 61 -6.23 1.94 -6.21
CA LEU A 61 -7.60 1.66 -5.76
C LEU A 61 -8.62 2.53 -6.47
N GLY A 62 -8.36 3.83 -6.57
CA GLY A 62 -9.25 4.74 -7.30
C GLY A 62 -9.50 4.25 -8.73
N VAL A 63 -8.43 3.86 -9.43
CA VAL A 63 -8.50 3.29 -10.79
C VAL A 63 -9.22 1.94 -10.81
N PHE A 64 -8.95 1.06 -9.85
CA PHE A 64 -9.60 -0.24 -9.75
C PHE A 64 -11.12 -0.12 -9.57
N ILE A 65 -11.56 0.73 -8.63
CA ILE A 65 -12.98 1.00 -8.36
C ILE A 65 -13.63 1.62 -9.60
N TYR A 66 -13.01 2.63 -10.20
CA TYR A 66 -13.53 3.29 -11.40
C TYR A 66 -13.73 2.29 -12.56
N ASN A 67 -12.70 1.50 -12.88
CA ASN A 67 -12.76 0.51 -13.96
C ASN A 67 -13.74 -0.63 -13.68
N SER A 68 -13.98 -0.96 -12.42
CA SER A 68 -15.01 -1.95 -12.09
C SER A 68 -16.42 -1.44 -12.33
N LYS A 69 -16.65 -0.14 -12.12
CA LYS A 69 -17.94 0.50 -12.31
C LYS A 69 -18.27 0.62 -13.80
N THR A 70 -17.29 0.98 -14.63
CA THR A 70 -17.47 1.14 -16.08
C THR A 70 -17.56 -0.18 -16.86
N LYS A 71 -17.17 -1.32 -16.27
CA LYS A 71 -17.34 -2.67 -16.86
C LYS A 71 -18.70 -3.31 -16.55
N GLN A 72 -19.54 -2.66 -15.74
CA GLN A 72 -20.88 -3.10 -15.41
C GLN A 72 -21.99 -2.46 -16.28
N ASP A 73 -21.64 -1.43 -17.07
CA ASP A 73 -22.48 -0.86 -18.13
C ASP A 73 -22.20 -1.52 -19.49
#